data_AF-A0A7T1Y328-F1
#
_entry.id   AF-A0A7T1Y328-F1
#
_cell.length_a   1.000
_cell.length_b   1.000
_cell.length_c   1.000
_cell.angle_alpha   90.00
_cell.angle_beta   90.00
_cell.angle_gamma   90.00
#
_symmetry.space_group_name_H-M   'P 1'
#
loop_
_entity.id
_entity.type
_entity.pdbx_description
1 polymer ?
#
loop_
_entity_poly.entity_id
_entity_poly.type
_entity_poly.pdbx_seq_one_letter_code
_entity_poly.pdbx_strand_id
1 'polypeptide(L)'
;MGSYYANDNVHLSGAHAPRDSRAWQHALDLALAAHDSEDALARYPHVAFAFPSSAPNPYTREYPLLDYRELKEWASSRGWRVRPAPERAPADEKYSPPVRFTRLPSRYH
;
A
#
# COMPACT_ATOMS: atom_id res chain seq x y z
N MET A 1 45.19 10.09 -23.27
CA MET A 1 45.16 10.56 -21.87
C MET A 1 44.09 11.62 -21.78
N GLY A 2 43.07 11.60 -20.93
CA GLY A 2 42.56 10.68 -19.92
C GLY A 2 41.26 11.36 -19.48
N SER A 3 40.11 10.75 -19.72
CA SER A 3 39.39 9.94 -18.74
C SER A 3 38.52 10.70 -17.72
N TYR A 4 37.21 10.55 -17.94
CA TYR A 4 36.09 10.37 -17.00
C TYR A 4 36.04 11.26 -15.75
N TYR A 5 35.03 12.14 -15.69
CA TYR A 5 34.01 12.09 -14.63
C TYR A 5 32.67 12.52 -15.23
N ALA A 6 31.85 11.51 -15.52
CA ALA A 6 30.41 11.67 -15.62
C ALA A 6 29.91 12.17 -14.27
N ASN A 7 29.50 13.44 -14.20
CA ASN A 7 28.72 13.95 -13.09
C ASN A 7 27.24 13.66 -13.37
N ASP A 8 26.88 12.37 -13.36
CA ASP A 8 25.51 11.93 -13.17
C ASP A 8 25.14 12.13 -11.71
N ASN A 9 24.94 13.40 -11.35
CA ASN A 9 24.43 13.81 -10.06
C ASN A 9 22.90 13.61 -10.05
N VAL A 10 22.45 12.36 -10.16
CA VAL A 10 21.04 11.99 -9.98
C VAL A 10 20.81 11.80 -8.48
N HIS A 11 20.83 12.91 -7.75
CA HIS A 11 20.37 12.93 -6.38
C HIS A 11 18.87 13.24 -6.34
N LEU A 12 18.11 12.19 -6.00
CA LEU A 12 16.91 12.21 -5.17
C LEU A 12 15.61 12.84 -5.70
N SER A 13 14.65 11.92 -5.89
CA SER A 13 13.31 12.00 -5.30
C SER A 13 12.33 13.00 -5.91
N GLY A 14 11.77 12.67 -7.08
CA GLY A 14 10.72 13.51 -7.67
C GLY A 14 9.67 12.87 -8.59
N ALA A 15 9.74 11.59 -8.96
CA ALA A 15 8.88 11.09 -10.06
C ALA A 15 8.50 9.59 -10.08
N HIS A 16 8.39 8.91 -8.92
CA HIS A 16 7.81 7.54 -8.84
C HIS A 16 6.28 7.55 -8.57
N ALA A 17 5.60 8.63 -8.93
CA ALA A 17 4.37 9.05 -8.24
C ALA A 17 3.01 8.50 -8.75
N PRO A 18 2.88 7.81 -9.91
CA PRO A 18 1.64 7.04 -10.17
C PRO A 18 1.84 5.67 -10.84
N ARG A 19 3.01 5.43 -11.44
CA ARG A 19 3.28 4.17 -12.16
C ARG A 19 3.54 3.03 -11.19
N ASP A 20 4.25 3.33 -10.10
CA ASP A 20 4.53 2.38 -9.04
C ASP A 20 3.26 2.06 -8.24
N SER A 21 2.41 3.05 -7.93
CA SER A 21 1.18 2.80 -7.16
C SER A 21 0.23 1.84 -7.88
N ARG A 22 0.05 1.99 -9.19
CA ARG A 22 -0.74 1.03 -10.00
C ARG A 22 -0.14 -0.37 -10.01
N ALA A 23 1.19 -0.49 -10.06
CA ALA A 23 1.86 -1.78 -9.98
C ALA A 23 1.65 -2.43 -8.61
N TRP A 24 1.72 -1.66 -7.53
CA TRP A 24 1.42 -2.10 -6.17
C TRP A 24 -0.05 -2.49 -5.99
N GLN A 25 -0.99 -1.72 -6.55
CA GLN A 25 -2.42 -2.07 -6.56
C GLN A 25 -2.67 -3.39 -7.30
N HIS A 26 -2.03 -3.59 -8.45
CA HIS A 26 -2.15 -4.83 -9.22
C HIS A 26 -1.52 -6.02 -8.49
N ALA A 27 -0.36 -5.85 -7.85
CA ALA A 27 0.25 -6.89 -7.04
C ALA A 27 -0.62 -7.26 -5.83
N LEU A 28 -1.25 -6.27 -5.19
CA LEU A 28 -2.19 -6.49 -4.10
C LEU A 28 -3.45 -7.22 -4.59
N ASP A 29 -3.98 -6.84 -5.75
CA ASP A 29 -5.13 -7.51 -6.38
C ASP A 29 -4.84 -8.99 -6.64
N LEU A 30 -3.70 -9.29 -7.28
CA LEU A 30 -3.27 -10.66 -7.55
C LEU A 30 -3.05 -11.45 -6.25
N ALA A 31 -2.44 -10.84 -5.24
CA ALA A 31 -2.22 -11.49 -3.95
C ALA A 31 -3.54 -11.83 -3.24
N LEU A 32 -4.52 -10.92 -3.26
CA LEU A 32 -5.85 -11.16 -2.70
C LEU A 32 -6.65 -12.18 -3.52
N ALA A 33 -6.54 -12.17 -4.84
CA ALA A 33 -7.19 -13.13 -5.72
C ALA A 33 -6.62 -14.55 -5.56
N ALA A 34 -5.30 -14.68 -5.38
CA ALA A 34 -4.64 -15.93 -5.06
C ALA A 34 -4.92 -16.40 -3.62
N HIS A 35 -5.37 -15.50 -2.75
CA HIS A 35 -5.73 -15.83 -1.38
C HIS A 35 -7.15 -16.42 -1.36
N ASP A 36 -7.23 -17.74 -1.22
CA ASP A 36 -8.51 -18.47 -1.19
C ASP A 36 -9.28 -18.30 0.13
N SER A 37 -8.69 -17.64 1.13
CA SER A 37 -9.27 -17.46 2.46
C SER A 37 -10.24 -16.28 2.52
N GLU A 38 -11.19 -16.37 3.45
CA GLU A 38 -12.15 -15.29 3.74
C GLU A 38 -11.49 -14.06 4.40
N ASP A 39 -10.24 -14.21 4.86
CA ASP A 39 -9.47 -13.20 5.57
C ASP A 39 -8.02 -13.16 5.09
N ALA A 40 -7.51 -11.96 4.85
CA ALA A 40 -6.16 -11.69 4.39
C ALA A 40 -5.55 -10.50 5.14
N LEU A 41 -4.24 -10.52 5.37
CA LEU A 41 -3.52 -9.45 6.05
C LEU A 41 -2.42 -8.88 5.14
N ALA A 42 -2.41 -7.57 4.95
CA ALA A 42 -1.35 -6.86 4.24
C ALA A 42 -0.59 -5.92 5.18
N ARG A 43 0.72 -5.83 4.96
CA ARG A 43 1.58 -4.89 5.70
C ARG A 43 1.26 -3.45 5.29
N TYR A 44 1.25 -2.54 6.26
CA TYR A 44 0.92 -1.13 6.03
C TYR A 44 1.73 -0.49 4.88
N PRO A 45 3.07 -0.65 4.79
CA PRO A 45 3.86 -0.01 3.74
C PRO A 45 3.42 -0.41 2.33
N HIS A 46 3.12 -1.69 2.09
CA HIS A 46 2.69 -2.16 0.76
C HIS A 46 1.35 -1.53 0.34
N VAL A 47 0.43 -1.41 1.29
CA VAL A 47 -0.87 -0.78 1.05
C VAL A 47 -0.74 0.72 0.88
N ALA A 48 0.15 1.37 1.66
CA ALA A 48 0.45 2.78 1.54
C ALA A 48 1.09 3.13 0.18
N PHE A 49 1.97 2.28 -0.36
CA PHE A 49 2.50 2.45 -1.72
C PHE A 49 1.43 2.23 -2.80
N ALA A 50 0.46 1.34 -2.57
CA ALA A 50 -0.66 1.13 -3.48
C ALA A 50 -1.65 2.29 -3.48
N PHE A 51 -1.92 2.89 -2.32
CA PHE A 51 -2.88 3.99 -2.12
C PHE A 51 -2.22 5.17 -1.41
N PRO A 52 -1.27 5.87 -2.06
CA PRO A 52 -0.60 7.00 -1.46
C PRO A 52 -1.56 8.19 -1.35
N SER A 53 -1.71 8.72 -0.14
CA SER A 53 -2.39 10.00 0.08
C SER A 53 -1.54 11.15 -0.43
N SER A 54 -2.19 12.22 -0.88
CA SER A 54 -1.52 13.48 -1.24
C SER A 54 -0.87 14.19 -0.05
N ALA A 55 -1.24 13.82 1.18
CA ALA A 55 -0.62 14.35 2.39
C ALA A 55 0.65 13.57 2.75
N PRO A 56 1.73 14.25 3.19
CA PRO A 56 2.93 13.56 3.65
C PRO A 56 2.64 12.76 4.92
N ASN A 57 3.37 11.65 5.10
CA ASN A 57 3.26 10.85 6.31
C ASN A 57 3.92 11.59 7.50
N PRO A 58 3.19 11.89 8.59
CA PRO A 58 3.73 12.62 9.72
C PRO A 58 4.65 11.78 10.62
N TYR A 59 4.64 10.44 10.47
CA TYR A 59 5.34 9.52 11.37
C TYR A 59 6.62 8.92 10.78
N THR A 60 6.72 8.80 9.46
CA THR A 60 7.93 8.28 8.77
C THR A 60 8.08 8.90 7.39
N ARG A 61 9.31 8.85 6.84
CA ARG A 61 9.62 9.26 5.46
C ARG A 61 9.79 8.07 4.52
N GLU A 62 9.72 6.85 5.03
CA GLU A 62 10.01 5.63 4.26
C GLU A 62 8.86 5.21 3.34
N TYR A 63 7.62 5.51 3.74
CA TYR A 63 6.42 5.24 2.95
C TYR A 63 5.40 6.38 3.08
N PRO A 64 4.60 6.62 2.02
CA PRO A 64 3.59 7.67 2.01
C PRO A 64 2.49 7.41 3.06
N LEU A 65 1.68 8.42 3.32
CA LEU A 65 0.49 8.23 4.16
C LEU A 65 -0.53 7.42 3.38
N LEU A 66 -1.16 6.43 4.00
CA LEU A 66 -2.20 5.64 3.35
C LEU A 66 -3.50 6.46 3.15
N ASP A 67 -4.01 6.54 1.93
CA ASP A 67 -5.38 6.98 1.65
C ASP A 67 -6.37 5.84 1.94
N TYR A 68 -6.88 5.82 3.17
CA TYR A 68 -7.87 4.84 3.60
C TYR A 68 -9.20 4.92 2.84
N ARG A 69 -9.56 6.08 2.29
CA ARG A 69 -10.82 6.23 1.53
C ARG A 69 -10.68 5.53 0.20
N GLU A 70 -9.62 5.82 -0.56
CA GLU A 70 -9.36 5.18 -1.85
C GLU A 70 -9.23 3.66 -1.70
N LEU A 71 -8.46 3.21 -0.70
CA LEU A 71 -8.31 1.79 -0.38
C LEU A 71 -9.66 1.11 -0.10
N LYS A 72 -10.53 1.75 0.68
CA LYS A 72 -11.84 1.19 1.05
C LYS A 72 -12.75 1.09 -0.17
N GLU A 73 -12.76 2.09 -1.04
CA GLU A 73 -13.53 2.09 -2.29
C GLU A 73 -13.04 1.01 -3.25
N TRP A 74 -11.73 0.95 -3.46
CA TRP A 74 -11.08 -0.06 -4.29
C TRP A 74 -11.38 -1.49 -3.83
N ALA A 75 -11.28 -1.74 -2.52
CA ALA A 75 -11.52 -3.04 -1.92
C ALA A 75 -13.00 -3.42 -1.97
N SER A 76 -13.91 -2.47 -1.67
CA SER A 76 -15.35 -2.71 -1.72
C SER A 76 -15.81 -3.07 -3.13
N SER A 77 -15.24 -2.42 -4.16
CA SER A 77 -15.51 -2.76 -5.57
C SER A 77 -15.09 -4.18 -5.95
N ARG A 78 -14.23 -4.83 -5.16
CA ARG A 78 -13.71 -6.20 -5.37
C ARG A 78 -14.31 -7.21 -4.39
N GLY A 79 -15.32 -6.80 -3.63
CA GLY A 79 -15.95 -7.67 -2.63
C GLY A 79 -15.12 -7.85 -1.36
N TRP A 80 -14.21 -6.92 -1.04
CA TRP A 80 -13.42 -6.93 0.19
C TRP A 80 -13.83 -5.80 1.13
N ARG A 81 -13.83 -6.10 2.43
CA ARG A 81 -13.93 -5.14 3.53
C ARG A 81 -12.56 -4.90 4.12
N VAL A 82 -12.20 -3.63 4.28
CA VAL A 82 -10.90 -3.24 4.85
C VAL A 82 -11.08 -2.72 6.26
N ARG A 83 -10.21 -3.17 7.18
CA ARG A 83 -10.09 -2.62 8.54
C ARG A 83 -8.62 -2.56 8.97
N PRO A 84 -8.19 -1.52 9.69
CA PRO A 84 -6.93 -1.57 10.43
C PRO A 84 -6.99 -2.72 11.45
N ALA A 85 -5.90 -3.47 11.58
CA ALA A 85 -5.76 -4.55 12.56
C ALA A 85 -4.61 -4.22 13.54
N PRO A 86 -4.76 -3.21 14.41
CA PRO A 86 -3.74 -2.85 15.39
C PRO A 86 -3.41 -3.98 16.37
N GLU A 87 -4.34 -4.92 16.59
CA GLU A 87 -4.11 -6.12 17.38
C GLU A 87 -3.10 -7.09 16.74
N ARG A 88 -2.80 -6.93 15.44
CA ARG A 88 -1.79 -7.70 14.70
C ARG A 88 -0.50 -6.92 14.49
N ALA A 89 -0.43 -5.66 14.91
CA ALA A 89 0.78 -4.85 14.80
C ALA A 89 1.83 -5.33 15.82
N PRO A 90 3.11 -5.49 15.41
CA PRO A 90 4.19 -5.59 16.38
C PRO A 90 4.24 -4.33 17.26
N ALA A 91 4.73 -4.47 18.50
CA ALA A 91 4.74 -3.37 19.47
C ALA A 91 5.47 -2.10 18.98
N ASP A 92 6.40 -2.26 18.05
CA ASP A 92 7.20 -1.18 17.44
C ASP A 92 6.43 -0.40 16.33
N GLU A 93 5.38 -0.99 15.75
CA GLU A 93 4.62 -0.44 14.61
C GLU A 93 3.27 0.16 15.01
N LYS A 94 3.21 0.77 16.19
CA LYS A 94 1.99 1.32 16.80
C LYS A 94 1.22 2.30 15.88
N TYR A 95 1.93 3.02 15.02
CA TYR A 95 1.39 4.08 14.17
C TYR A 95 1.11 3.64 12.73
N SER A 96 1.42 2.38 12.38
CA SER A 96 1.23 1.84 11.03
C SER A 96 0.71 0.41 11.12
N PRO A 97 -0.47 0.22 11.71
CA PRO A 97 -1.01 -1.12 11.91
C PRO A 97 -1.26 -1.80 10.56
N PRO A 98 -1.08 -3.13 10.47
CA PRO A 98 -1.39 -3.86 9.26
C PRO A 98 -2.86 -3.74 8.90
N VAL A 99 -3.14 -3.92 7.61
CA VAL A 99 -4.47 -3.78 7.04
C VAL A 99 -5.05 -5.17 6.82
N ARG A 100 -6.22 -5.41 7.41
CA ARG A 100 -6.98 -6.64 7.26
C ARG A 100 -8.03 -6.48 6.17
N PHE A 101 -8.08 -7.46 5.27
CA PHE A 101 -9.06 -7.60 4.21
C PHE A 101 -9.91 -8.82 4.51
N THR A 102 -11.23 -8.63 4.60
CA THR A 102 -12.17 -9.72 4.84
C THR A 102 -13.16 -9.76 3.67
N ARG A 103 -13.43 -10.93 3.09
CA ARG A 103 -14.42 -11.05 2.02
C ARG A 103 -15.77 -10.54 2.53
N LEU A 104 -16.40 -9.68 1.75
CA LEU A 104 -17.79 -9.34 1.95
C LEU A 104 -18.61 -10.57 1.55
N PRO A 105 -19.60 -10.98 2.36
CA PRO A 105 -20.54 -12.00 1.91
C PRO A 105 -21.18 -11.47 0.64
N SER A 106 -21.02 -12.21 -0.47
CA SER A 106 -21.66 -11.88 -1.74
C SER A 106 -23.14 -11.69 -1.45
N ARG A 107 -23.63 -10.46 -1.51
CA ARG A 107 -25.06 -10.24 -1.58
C ARG A 107 -25.48 -10.75 -2.95
N TYR A 108 -25.86 -12.02 -2.99
CA TYR A 108 -26.76 -12.54 -4.00
C TYR A 108 -27.96 -11.60 -4.06
N HIS A 109 -28.17 -10.98 -5.21
CA HIS A 109 -29.42 -10.36 -5.60
C HIS A 109 -29.70 -10.73 -7.05
#